data_AF-A0A8T3YCS4-F1
#
_entry.id   AF-A0A8T3YCS4-F1
#
_cell.length_a   1.000
_cell.length_b   1.000
_cell.length_c   1.000
_cell.angle_alpha   90.00
_cell.angle_beta   90.00
_cell.angle_gamma   90.00
#
_symmetry.space_group_name_H-M   'P 1'
#
loop_
_entity.id
_entity.type
_entity.pdbx_description
1 polymer ?
#
loop_
_entity_poly.entity_id
_entity_poly.type
_entity_poly.pdbx_seq_one_letter_code
_entity_poly.pdbx_strand_id
1 'polypeptide(L)'
;MPAATDRFMLFLLPFLAASAGVARGQQSLPDPVSTIGTVSFLSILIIAISIALKERLGEQLKKVFFIVIAATVSLSTIYLGWATVTGNMASATQGPVHWHADFEIWVCGQSVQLPGPTNLENRVGTPLLHHHNEGSPAGRPGVYRIHVEGVVKELQDVSLGRFFEAIGGSLTKTAIGIPQADGSMAVYRNGDACPDGSVGALGVYVNNQLSQAMDGYVIQPYSNVPPGDYIKIVFGGRDYG
;
A
#
# COMPACT_ATOMS: atom_id res chain seq x y z
N MET A 1 -7.37 45.10 -37.97
CA MET A 1 -7.57 43.67 -37.62
C MET A 1 -7.33 43.53 -36.12
N PRO A 2 -8.38 43.37 -35.30
CA PRO A 2 -8.25 43.43 -33.84
C PRO A 2 -7.94 42.06 -33.21
N ALA A 3 -7.05 42.11 -32.21
CA ALA A 3 -6.99 41.29 -30.99
C ALA A 3 -7.26 39.77 -31.08
N ALA A 4 -6.24 38.99 -31.48
CA ALA A 4 -6.19 37.55 -31.19
C ALA A 4 -5.58 37.23 -29.80
N THR A 5 -5.05 38.24 -29.10
CA THR A 5 -4.35 38.10 -27.81
C THR A 5 -5.29 38.00 -26.61
N ASP A 6 -6.49 38.58 -26.67
CA ASP A 6 -7.40 38.63 -25.50
C ASP A 6 -8.12 37.29 -25.21
N ARG A 7 -8.21 36.38 -26.18
CA ARG A 7 -8.85 35.07 -25.97
C ARG A 7 -7.90 34.01 -25.38
N PHE A 8 -6.60 34.28 -25.33
CA PHE A 8 -5.62 33.29 -24.85
C PHE A 8 -5.54 33.24 -23.31
N MET A 9 -5.86 34.33 -22.61
CA MET A 9 -5.94 34.35 -21.14
C MET A 9 -7.03 33.42 -20.59
N LEU A 10 -8.03 33.05 -21.39
CA LEU A 10 -9.10 32.14 -20.97
C LEU A 10 -8.64 30.69 -20.75
N PHE A 11 -7.50 30.27 -21.30
CA PHE A 11 -6.98 28.90 -21.14
C PHE A 11 -6.08 28.71 -19.91
N LEU A 12 -5.63 29.79 -19.25
CA LEU A 12 -4.81 29.73 -18.04
C LEU A 12 -5.62 29.85 -16.73
N LEU A 13 -6.90 30.26 -16.82
CA LEU A 13 -7.81 30.39 -15.69
C LEU A 13 -8.02 29.12 -14.85
N PRO A 14 -8.07 27.88 -15.38
CA PRO A 14 -8.27 26.71 -14.53
C PRO A 14 -7.09 26.42 -13.58
N PHE A 15 -5.86 26.83 -13.93
CA PHE A 15 -4.69 26.69 -13.04
C PHE A 15 -4.67 27.74 -11.91
N LEU A 16 -5.17 28.96 -12.18
CA LEU A 16 -5.31 30.01 -11.17
C LEU A 16 -6.46 29.70 -10.20
N ALA A 17 -7.55 29.08 -10.66
CA ALA A 17 -8.65 28.66 -9.79
C ALA A 17 -8.27 27.51 -8.86
N ALA A 18 -7.47 26.54 -9.34
CA ALA A 18 -6.98 25.44 -8.51
C ALA A 18 -5.99 25.91 -7.42
N SER A 19 -5.21 26.97 -7.68
CA SER A 19 -4.28 27.55 -6.69
C SER A 19 -4.96 28.47 -5.67
N ALA A 20 -6.11 29.07 -6.00
CA ALA A 20 -6.88 29.91 -5.06
C ALA A 20 -7.52 29.12 -3.90
N GLY A 21 -7.75 27.81 -4.06
CA GLY A 21 -8.26 26.93 -2.99
C GLY A 21 -7.23 26.63 -1.90
N VAL A 22 -5.94 26.63 -2.25
CA VAL A 22 -4.82 26.31 -1.34
C VAL A 22 -4.63 27.39 -0.26
N ALA A 23 -4.99 28.64 -0.54
CA ALA A 23 -4.87 29.75 0.40
C ALA A 23 -5.86 29.70 1.58
N ARG A 24 -6.84 28.79 1.58
CA ARG A 24 -7.87 28.67 2.63
C ARG A 24 -7.59 27.62 3.72
N GLY A 25 -6.35 27.17 3.87
CA GLY A 25 -5.85 26.52 5.10
C GLY A 25 -6.52 25.20 5.53
N GLN A 26 -7.35 24.58 4.68
CA GLN A 26 -8.08 23.34 5.02
C GLN A 26 -8.06 22.25 3.94
N GLN A 27 -7.39 22.47 2.80
CA GLN A 27 -7.28 21.43 1.79
C GLN A 27 -5.95 20.69 1.95
N SER A 28 -6.03 19.41 2.30
CA SER A 28 -4.95 18.45 2.09
C SER A 28 -4.46 18.61 0.65
N LEU A 29 -3.13 18.66 0.47
CA LEU A 29 -2.53 18.68 -0.87
C LEU A 29 -3.16 17.58 -1.74
N PRO A 30 -3.41 17.85 -3.03
CA PRO A 30 -3.99 16.84 -3.92
C PRO A 30 -3.07 15.62 -3.99
N ASP A 31 -3.67 14.43 -4.00
CA ASP A 31 -2.94 13.17 -4.10
C ASP A 31 -1.96 13.20 -5.30
N PRO A 32 -0.68 12.81 -5.12
CA PRO A 32 0.32 12.85 -6.18
C PRO A 32 -0.09 12.09 -7.45
N VAL A 33 -0.78 10.95 -7.33
CA VAL A 33 -1.22 10.14 -8.47
C VAL A 33 -2.28 10.87 -9.27
N SER A 34 -3.28 11.45 -8.60
CA SER A 34 -4.31 12.26 -9.25
C SER A 34 -3.72 13.49 -9.96
N THR A 35 -2.74 14.14 -9.32
CA THR A 35 -2.03 15.30 -9.88
C THR A 35 -1.27 14.92 -11.15
N ILE A 36 -0.52 13.82 -11.13
CA ILE A 36 0.18 13.29 -12.33
C ILE A 36 -0.82 12.99 -13.44
N GLY A 37 -1.91 12.27 -13.13
CA GLY A 37 -2.91 11.89 -14.12
C GLY A 37 -3.49 13.10 -14.84
N THR A 38 -3.85 14.14 -14.07
CA THR A 38 -4.41 15.38 -14.60
C THR A 38 -3.39 16.13 -15.46
N VAL A 39 -2.15 16.30 -14.98
CA VAL A 39 -1.12 17.01 -15.74
C VAL A 39 -0.72 16.24 -17.00
N SER A 40 -0.64 14.92 -16.93
CA SER A 40 -0.31 14.08 -18.09
C SER A 40 -1.39 14.18 -19.16
N PHE A 41 -2.67 14.10 -18.77
CA PHE A 41 -3.80 14.27 -19.68
C PHE A 41 -3.79 15.64 -20.36
N LEU A 42 -3.61 16.72 -19.58
CA LEU A 42 -3.54 18.08 -20.12
C LEU A 42 -2.35 18.27 -21.05
N SER A 43 -1.19 17.72 -20.69
CA SER A 43 0.02 17.79 -21.52
C SER A 43 -0.19 17.07 -22.86
N ILE A 44 -0.78 15.87 -22.83
CA ILE A 44 -1.12 15.10 -24.04
C ILE A 44 -2.11 15.89 -24.91
N LEU A 45 -3.15 16.47 -24.31
CA LEU A 45 -4.14 17.25 -25.04
C LEU A 45 -3.52 18.48 -25.71
N ILE A 46 -2.66 19.22 -24.99
CA ILE A 46 -1.95 20.40 -25.51
C ILE A 46 -0.99 19.99 -26.64
N ILE A 47 -0.29 18.86 -26.50
CA ILE A 47 0.58 18.31 -27.56
C ILE A 47 -0.26 17.95 -28.79
N ALA A 48 -1.39 17.26 -28.62
CA ALA A 48 -2.27 16.88 -29.73
C ALA A 48 -2.82 18.09 -30.48
N ILE A 49 -3.26 19.13 -29.75
CA ILE A 49 -3.72 20.41 -30.33
C ILE A 49 -2.57 21.10 -31.07
N SER A 50 -1.37 21.12 -30.48
CA SER A 50 -0.18 21.72 -31.10
C SER A 50 0.19 21.03 -32.42
N ILE A 51 0.05 19.70 -32.50
CA ILE A 51 0.27 18.93 -33.71
C ILE A 51 -0.82 19.23 -34.75
N ALA A 52 -2.10 19.18 -34.36
CA ALA A 52 -3.23 19.40 -35.25
C ALA A 52 -3.26 20.80 -35.87
N LEU A 53 -2.77 21.81 -35.15
CA LEU A 53 -2.74 23.20 -35.60
C LEU A 53 -1.38 23.63 -36.15
N LYS A 54 -0.37 22.75 -36.20
CA LYS A 54 1.04 23.10 -36.51
C LYS A 54 1.23 24.01 -37.72
N GLU A 55 0.47 23.77 -38.80
CA GLU A 55 0.54 24.55 -40.05
C GLU A 55 -0.11 25.93 -39.95
N ARG A 56 -1.07 26.09 -39.02
CA ARG A 56 -1.80 27.34 -38.76
C ARG A 56 -1.20 28.17 -37.61
N LEU A 57 -0.29 27.57 -36.83
CA LEU A 57 0.35 28.22 -35.71
C LEU A 57 1.55 29.06 -36.17
N GLY A 58 1.53 30.36 -35.86
CA GLY A 58 2.72 31.21 -36.04
C GLY A 58 3.88 30.78 -35.13
N GLU A 59 5.11 31.11 -35.52
CA GLU A 59 6.34 30.70 -34.80
C GLU A 59 6.35 31.13 -33.33
N GLN A 60 5.82 32.31 -33.00
CA GLN A 60 5.72 32.77 -31.62
C GLN A 60 4.82 31.87 -30.77
N LEU A 61 3.71 31.40 -31.35
CA LEU A 61 2.75 30.56 -30.64
C LEU A 61 3.30 29.14 -30.41
N LYS A 62 4.08 28.61 -31.36
CA LYS A 62 4.82 27.35 -31.16
C LYS A 62 5.78 27.42 -29.97
N LYS A 63 6.50 28.55 -29.83
CA LYS A 63 7.38 28.80 -28.67
C LYS A 63 6.58 28.86 -27.37
N VAL A 64 5.42 29.51 -27.36
CA VAL A 64 4.53 29.56 -26.18
C VAL A 64 4.07 28.14 -25.80
N PHE A 65 3.59 27.34 -26.76
CA PHE A 65 3.20 25.95 -26.48
C PHE A 65 4.36 25.14 -25.91
N PHE A 66 5.55 25.27 -26.50
CA PHE A 66 6.75 24.60 -26.00
C PHE A 66 7.06 25.02 -24.54
N ILE A 67 7.05 26.32 -24.24
CA ILE A 67 7.30 26.84 -22.88
C ILE A 67 6.24 26.32 -21.91
N VAL A 68 4.96 26.31 -22.27
CA VAL A 68 3.87 25.83 -21.42
C VAL A 68 4.03 24.33 -21.13
N ILE A 69 4.32 23.52 -22.15
CA ILE A 69 4.56 22.08 -21.98
C ILE A 69 5.79 21.87 -21.08
N ALA A 70 6.90 22.55 -21.37
CA ALA A 70 8.13 22.43 -20.60
C ALA A 70 7.94 22.85 -19.13
N ALA A 71 7.26 23.96 -18.90
CA ALA A 71 6.93 24.44 -17.55
C ALA A 71 6.02 23.45 -16.82
N THR A 72 4.99 22.93 -17.48
CA THR A 72 4.05 21.95 -16.90
C THR A 72 4.77 20.67 -16.48
N VAL A 73 5.61 20.09 -17.35
CA VAL A 73 6.39 18.89 -17.04
C VAL A 73 7.39 19.15 -15.91
N SER A 74 8.10 20.29 -15.96
CA SER A 74 9.10 20.65 -14.96
C SER A 74 8.48 20.87 -13.58
N LEU A 75 7.38 21.63 -13.49
CA LEU A 75 6.67 21.90 -12.25
C LEU A 75 6.10 20.62 -11.63
N SER A 76 5.53 19.72 -12.43
CA SER A 76 5.10 18.41 -11.94
C SER A 76 6.25 17.58 -11.42
N THR A 77 7.39 17.57 -12.11
CA THR A 77 8.58 16.84 -11.66
C THR A 77 9.06 17.37 -10.31
N ILE A 78 9.14 18.70 -10.16
CA ILE A 78 9.51 19.36 -8.89
C ILE A 78 8.50 19.02 -7.80
N TYR A 79 7.19 19.10 -8.10
CA TYR A 79 6.13 18.75 -7.15
C TYR A 79 6.24 17.31 -6.67
N LEU A 80 6.48 16.36 -7.57
CA LEU A 80 6.66 14.95 -7.19
C LEU A 80 7.91 14.73 -6.35
N GLY A 81 9.04 15.31 -6.76
CA GLY A 81 10.27 15.24 -5.97
C GLY A 81 10.05 15.78 -4.56
N TRP A 82 9.40 16.93 -4.45
CA TRP A 82 9.04 17.54 -3.16
C TRP A 82 8.09 16.65 -2.34
N ALA A 83 7.00 16.17 -2.95
CA ALA A 83 5.99 15.34 -2.28
C ALA A 83 6.58 13.99 -1.80
N THR A 84 7.44 13.37 -2.61
CA THR A 84 8.13 12.13 -2.24
C THR A 84 9.11 12.37 -1.09
N VAL A 85 9.95 13.40 -1.16
CA VAL A 85 10.92 13.69 -0.08
C VAL A 85 10.20 14.01 1.22
N THR A 86 9.20 14.91 1.18
CA THR A 86 8.46 15.29 2.38
C THR A 86 7.64 14.14 2.95
N GLY A 87 6.99 13.34 2.09
CA GLY A 87 6.26 12.14 2.50
C GLY A 87 7.17 11.10 3.16
N ASN A 88 8.36 10.88 2.61
CA ASN A 88 9.35 9.98 3.19
C ASN A 88 9.85 10.51 4.54
N MET A 89 10.23 11.79 4.63
CA MET A 89 10.73 12.38 5.88
C MET A 89 9.68 12.40 7.00
N ALA A 90 8.40 12.53 6.66
CA ALA A 90 7.31 12.50 7.62
C ALA A 90 6.88 11.08 8.03
N SER A 91 7.30 10.06 7.28
CA SER A 91 6.95 8.66 7.54
C SER A 91 7.67 8.12 8.79
N ALA A 92 7.06 7.15 9.48
CA ALA A 92 7.66 6.50 10.64
C ALA A 92 9.01 5.83 10.33
N THR A 93 9.20 5.38 9.09
CA THR A 93 10.42 4.71 8.62
C THR A 93 11.40 5.64 7.91
N GLN A 94 11.09 6.93 7.81
CA GLN A 94 11.90 7.94 7.11
C GLN A 94 12.23 7.61 5.65
N GLY A 95 11.41 6.77 5.00
CA GLY A 95 11.65 6.26 3.66
C GLY A 95 10.93 4.94 3.38
N PRO A 96 10.97 4.45 2.13
CA PRO A 96 10.40 3.17 1.78
C PRO A 96 11.19 2.04 2.41
N VAL A 97 10.47 0.98 2.79
CA VAL A 97 11.04 -0.21 3.39
C VAL A 97 10.72 -1.44 2.58
N HIS A 98 11.49 -2.50 2.83
CA HIS A 98 11.25 -3.84 2.36
C HIS A 98 11.62 -4.77 3.51
N TRP A 99 10.63 -5.12 4.33
CA TRP A 99 10.82 -6.03 5.46
C TRP A 99 10.14 -7.34 5.21
N HIS A 100 10.69 -8.39 5.82
CA HIS A 100 10.12 -9.72 5.80
C HIS A 100 9.87 -10.23 7.21
N ALA A 101 8.79 -10.99 7.37
CA ALA A 101 8.56 -11.83 8.53
C ALA A 101 7.96 -13.15 8.08
N ASP A 102 8.51 -14.25 8.56
CA ASP A 102 7.96 -15.57 8.29
C ASP A 102 6.83 -15.82 9.30
N PHE A 103 5.76 -16.48 8.86
CA PHE A 103 4.66 -16.81 9.75
C PHE A 103 3.98 -18.12 9.43
N GLU A 104 3.31 -18.68 10.43
CA GLU A 104 2.50 -19.88 10.30
C GLU A 104 1.28 -19.79 11.22
N ILE A 105 0.21 -20.47 10.83
CA ILE A 105 -1.04 -20.52 11.58
C ILE A 105 -1.33 -21.97 11.94
N TRP A 106 -1.62 -22.23 13.21
CA TRP A 106 -2.01 -23.52 13.71
C TRP A 106 -3.37 -23.45 14.39
N VAL A 107 -4.24 -24.38 14.04
CA VAL A 107 -5.58 -24.52 14.66
C VAL A 107 -5.70 -25.95 15.17
N CYS A 108 -5.88 -26.09 16.47
CA CYS A 108 -6.03 -27.37 17.17
C CYS A 108 -4.98 -28.41 16.75
N GLY A 109 -3.71 -27.98 16.69
CA GLY A 109 -2.57 -28.83 16.33
C GLY A 109 -2.37 -29.07 14.83
N GLN A 110 -3.17 -28.47 13.95
CA GLN A 110 -3.04 -28.60 12.51
C GLN A 110 -2.57 -27.29 11.88
N SER A 111 -1.57 -27.37 10.99
CA SER A 111 -1.11 -26.22 10.21
C SER A 111 -2.17 -25.85 9.17
N VAL A 112 -2.49 -24.56 9.10
CA VAL A 112 -3.49 -24.03 8.16
C VAL A 112 -2.78 -23.48 6.93
N GLN A 113 -3.29 -23.84 5.76
CA GLN A 113 -2.86 -23.27 4.50
C GLN A 113 -3.73 -22.05 4.15
N LEU A 114 -3.09 -20.95 3.77
CA LEU A 114 -3.74 -19.77 3.20
C LEU A 114 -3.96 -19.92 1.69
N PRO A 115 -5.02 -19.30 1.15
CA PRO A 115 -5.20 -19.20 -0.29
C PRO A 115 -4.05 -18.43 -0.93
N GLY A 116 -3.56 -18.94 -2.06
CA GLY A 116 -2.59 -18.24 -2.90
C GLY A 116 -3.22 -17.10 -3.71
N PRO A 117 -2.41 -16.21 -4.31
CA PRO A 117 -2.89 -15.26 -5.30
C PRO A 117 -3.65 -15.93 -6.44
N THR A 118 -4.64 -15.21 -6.98
CA THR A 118 -5.42 -15.62 -8.14
C THR A 118 -5.13 -14.71 -9.34
N ASN A 119 -5.30 -15.23 -10.56
CA ASN A 119 -5.18 -14.48 -11.82
C ASN A 119 -3.75 -13.98 -12.12
N LEU A 120 -3.63 -12.71 -12.56
CA LEU A 120 -2.38 -12.05 -12.96
C LEU A 120 -1.61 -11.43 -11.79
N GLU A 121 -2.19 -11.41 -10.59
CA GLU A 121 -1.51 -10.90 -9.40
C GLU A 121 -0.60 -11.97 -8.82
N ASN A 122 0.61 -11.60 -8.41
CA ASN A 122 1.55 -12.51 -7.75
C ASN A 122 1.51 -12.39 -6.22
N ARG A 123 0.54 -11.66 -5.65
CA ARG A 123 0.46 -11.39 -4.21
C ARG A 123 -0.97 -11.47 -3.69
N VAL A 124 -1.13 -11.75 -2.41
CA VAL A 124 -2.39 -11.60 -1.67
C VAL A 124 -2.18 -10.51 -0.64
N GLY A 125 -2.98 -9.46 -0.72
CA GLY A 125 -2.88 -8.30 0.16
C GLY A 125 -2.86 -6.97 -0.58
N THR A 126 -2.36 -5.95 0.11
CA THR A 126 -2.19 -4.60 -0.40
C THR A 126 -0.76 -4.38 -0.91
N PRO A 127 -0.48 -3.28 -1.64
CA PRO A 127 0.89 -2.92 -1.98
C PRO A 127 1.84 -2.81 -0.76
N LEU A 128 1.33 -2.36 0.39
CA LEU A 128 2.14 -2.18 1.60
C LEU A 128 2.33 -3.48 2.38
N LEU A 129 1.28 -4.29 2.50
CA LEU A 129 1.24 -5.52 3.29
C LEU A 129 0.68 -6.66 2.46
N HIS A 130 1.50 -7.67 2.20
CA HIS A 130 1.08 -8.83 1.41
C HIS A 130 1.93 -10.06 1.70
N HIS A 131 1.49 -11.20 1.19
CA HIS A 131 2.35 -12.37 0.99
C HIS A 131 2.29 -12.81 -0.48
N HIS A 132 3.26 -13.62 -0.88
CA HIS A 132 3.29 -14.23 -2.20
C HIS A 132 2.93 -15.73 -2.15
N ASN A 133 2.83 -16.34 -3.34
CA ASN A 133 2.63 -17.78 -3.54
C ASN A 133 3.94 -18.58 -3.40
N GLU A 134 5.05 -17.89 -3.16
CA GLU A 134 6.36 -18.51 -3.04
C GLU A 134 6.31 -19.41 -1.81
N GLY A 135 6.30 -20.72 -2.06
CA GLY A 135 6.30 -21.73 -1.01
C GLY A 135 7.34 -21.38 0.04
N SER A 136 7.08 -21.78 1.29
CA SER A 136 7.90 -21.47 2.46
C SER A 136 9.36 -21.15 2.15
N PRO A 137 9.89 -20.03 2.67
CA PRO A 137 11.31 -19.66 2.52
C PRO A 137 12.31 -20.77 2.90
N ALA A 138 11.85 -21.80 3.62
CA ALA A 138 12.62 -22.95 4.06
C ALA A 138 12.13 -24.31 3.48
N GLY A 139 11.24 -24.30 2.48
CA GLY A 139 10.61 -25.51 1.93
C GLY A 139 9.67 -26.24 2.90
N ARG A 140 9.23 -25.56 3.98
CA ARG A 140 8.34 -26.11 5.01
C ARG A 140 6.87 -25.84 4.67
N PRO A 141 6.04 -26.86 4.41
CA PRO A 141 4.62 -26.62 4.14
C PRO A 141 3.96 -25.85 5.30
N GLY A 142 3.12 -24.85 4.98
CA GLY A 142 2.38 -24.05 5.98
C GLY A 142 3.14 -22.87 6.60
N VAL A 143 4.36 -22.59 6.15
CA VAL A 143 5.06 -21.33 6.49
C VAL A 143 4.97 -20.38 5.30
N TYR A 144 4.56 -19.15 5.59
CA TYR A 144 4.40 -18.05 4.65
C TYR A 144 5.34 -16.91 5.01
N ARG A 145 5.50 -15.95 4.10
CA ARG A 145 6.28 -14.74 4.35
C ARG A 145 5.41 -13.50 4.17
N ILE A 146 5.35 -12.67 5.19
CA ILE A 146 4.81 -11.32 5.15
C ILE A 146 5.85 -10.40 4.52
N HIS A 147 5.39 -9.56 3.60
CA HIS A 147 6.13 -8.49 2.97
C HIS A 147 5.57 -7.15 3.45
N VAL A 148 6.46 -6.30 3.96
CA VAL A 148 6.17 -4.89 4.24
C VAL A 148 6.94 -4.05 3.22
N GLU A 149 6.26 -3.52 2.21
CA GLU A 149 6.90 -2.87 1.06
C GLU A 149 6.35 -1.47 0.77
N GLY A 150 7.21 -0.46 0.85
CA GLY A 150 6.85 0.93 0.59
C GLY A 150 6.96 1.82 1.82
N VAL A 151 6.27 2.96 1.80
CA VAL A 151 6.42 4.01 2.83
C VAL A 151 5.43 3.76 3.97
N VAL A 152 5.96 3.51 5.17
CA VAL A 152 5.15 3.28 6.39
C VAL A 152 4.87 4.62 7.05
N LYS A 153 3.65 5.14 6.89
CA LYS A 153 3.25 6.43 7.47
C LYS A 153 3.25 6.35 8.99
N GLU A 154 2.56 5.35 9.55
CA GLU A 154 2.53 5.06 10.97
C GLU A 154 2.93 3.60 11.21
N LEU A 155 3.66 3.29 12.30
CA LEU A 155 4.09 1.92 12.58
C LEU A 155 2.91 0.95 12.75
N GLN A 156 1.75 1.46 13.16
CA GLN A 156 0.53 0.68 13.33
C GLN A 156 -0.06 0.21 11.99
N ASP A 157 0.26 0.89 10.88
CA ASP A 157 -0.16 0.51 9.52
C ASP A 157 0.44 -0.83 9.10
N VAL A 158 1.51 -1.27 9.78
CA VAL A 158 2.23 -2.53 9.51
C VAL A 158 2.16 -3.49 10.71
N SER A 159 1.07 -3.38 11.47
CA SER A 159 0.76 -4.34 12.53
C SER A 159 0.24 -5.67 11.97
N LEU A 160 0.37 -6.74 12.75
CA LEU A 160 -0.09 -8.07 12.37
C LEU A 160 -1.61 -8.10 12.10
N GLY A 161 -2.40 -7.35 12.86
CA GLY A 161 -3.83 -7.18 12.62
C GLY A 161 -4.11 -6.56 11.24
N ARG A 162 -3.39 -5.49 10.88
CA ARG A 162 -3.49 -4.87 9.54
C ARG A 162 -3.09 -5.82 8.42
N PHE A 163 -2.09 -6.67 8.65
CA PHE A 163 -1.73 -7.70 7.68
C PHE A 163 -2.87 -8.70 7.46
N PHE A 164 -3.49 -9.20 8.53
CA PHE A 164 -4.64 -10.10 8.40
C PHE A 164 -5.82 -9.42 7.69
N GLU A 165 -6.12 -8.16 7.99
CA GLU A 165 -7.12 -7.38 7.25
C GLU A 165 -6.77 -7.27 5.76
N ALA A 166 -5.51 -6.99 5.43
CA ALA A 166 -5.04 -6.83 4.05
C ALA A 166 -5.25 -8.10 3.22
N ILE A 167 -5.04 -9.28 3.81
CA ILE A 167 -5.22 -10.58 3.13
C ILE A 167 -6.67 -11.09 3.17
N GLY A 168 -7.61 -10.26 3.65
CA GLY A 168 -9.04 -10.58 3.72
C GLY A 168 -9.46 -11.35 4.97
N GLY A 169 -8.57 -11.54 5.94
CA GLY A 169 -8.86 -12.14 7.25
C GLY A 169 -9.08 -11.10 8.36
N SER A 170 -8.91 -11.55 9.60
CA SER A 170 -8.87 -10.66 10.78
C SER A 170 -8.06 -11.29 11.91
N LEU A 171 -7.44 -10.44 12.73
CA LEU A 171 -6.79 -10.87 13.97
C LEU A 171 -7.12 -9.86 15.05
N THR A 172 -7.57 -10.35 16.20
CA THR A 172 -7.86 -9.57 17.40
C THR A 172 -7.26 -10.29 18.61
N LYS A 173 -7.33 -9.68 19.78
CA LYS A 173 -6.88 -10.31 21.04
C LYS A 173 -7.59 -11.62 21.39
N THR A 174 -8.77 -11.89 20.84
CA THR A 174 -9.61 -13.03 21.23
C THR A 174 -10.10 -13.88 20.07
N ALA A 175 -9.79 -13.51 18.83
CA ALA A 175 -10.27 -14.22 17.66
C ALA A 175 -9.35 -14.04 16.44
N ILE A 176 -9.30 -15.07 15.61
CA ILE A 176 -8.68 -15.05 14.29
C ILE A 176 -9.70 -15.46 13.23
N GLY A 177 -9.78 -14.69 12.14
CA GLY A 177 -10.51 -15.01 10.93
C GLY A 177 -9.53 -15.33 9.80
N ILE A 178 -9.62 -16.54 9.25
CA ILE A 178 -8.71 -17.06 8.23
C ILE A 178 -9.47 -17.21 6.91
N PRO A 179 -9.08 -16.53 5.83
CA PRO A 179 -9.69 -16.69 4.52
C PRO A 179 -9.42 -18.10 3.96
N GLN A 180 -10.43 -18.66 3.30
CA GLN A 180 -10.37 -19.99 2.67
C GLN A 180 -10.34 -19.87 1.14
N ALA A 181 -9.88 -20.92 0.47
CA ALA A 181 -9.76 -20.95 -0.99
C ALA A 181 -11.12 -20.85 -1.73
N ASP A 182 -12.21 -21.23 -1.07
CA ASP A 182 -13.58 -21.11 -1.60
C ASP A 182 -14.21 -19.73 -1.37
N GLY A 183 -13.45 -18.78 -0.80
CA GLY A 183 -13.91 -17.44 -0.45
C GLY A 183 -14.66 -17.37 0.88
N SER A 184 -14.80 -18.48 1.61
CA SER A 184 -15.36 -18.48 2.96
C SER A 184 -14.35 -18.00 4.01
N MET A 185 -14.83 -17.79 5.24
CA MET A 185 -14.01 -17.40 6.38
C MET A 185 -14.14 -18.41 7.52
N ALA A 186 -13.02 -19.00 7.92
CA ALA A 186 -12.95 -19.78 9.16
C ALA A 186 -12.67 -18.83 10.33
N VAL A 187 -13.53 -18.81 11.35
CA VAL A 187 -13.40 -17.92 12.51
C VAL A 187 -13.23 -18.77 13.76
N TYR A 188 -12.18 -18.48 14.53
CA TYR A 188 -11.88 -19.15 15.80
C TYR A 188 -11.80 -18.12 16.90
N ARG A 189 -12.53 -18.33 18.00
CA ARG A 189 -12.63 -17.42 19.15
C ARG A 189 -12.19 -18.13 20.41
N ASN A 190 -11.55 -17.39 21.32
CA ASN A 190 -11.21 -17.90 22.64
C ASN A 190 -12.47 -18.47 23.32
N GLY A 191 -12.38 -19.74 23.75
CA GLY A 191 -13.51 -20.46 24.31
C GLY A 191 -14.14 -21.48 23.35
N ASP A 192 -13.89 -21.40 22.04
CA ASP A 192 -14.36 -22.42 21.10
C ASP A 192 -13.66 -23.77 21.38
N ALA A 193 -14.39 -24.87 21.24
CA ALA A 193 -13.85 -26.20 21.49
C ALA A 193 -13.02 -26.70 20.29
N CYS A 194 -11.87 -27.29 20.57
CA CYS A 194 -11.12 -28.08 19.60
C CYS A 194 -11.75 -29.48 19.42
N PRO A 195 -11.45 -30.18 18.31
CA PRO A 195 -11.98 -31.53 18.06
C PRO A 195 -11.62 -32.58 19.13
N ASP A 196 -10.54 -32.35 19.87
CA ASP A 196 -10.10 -33.17 21.01
C ASP A 196 -10.88 -32.88 22.32
N GLY A 197 -11.81 -31.93 22.30
CA GLY A 197 -12.59 -31.50 23.45
C GLY A 197 -11.91 -30.44 24.33
N SER A 198 -10.68 -30.02 24.02
CA SER A 198 -10.00 -28.95 24.74
C SER A 198 -10.61 -27.57 24.40
N VAL A 199 -10.51 -26.62 25.34
CA VAL A 199 -10.95 -25.24 25.12
C VAL A 199 -9.84 -24.47 24.42
N GLY A 200 -10.12 -23.97 23.21
CA GLY A 200 -9.18 -23.23 22.40
C GLY A 200 -8.90 -21.83 22.94
N ALA A 201 -7.62 -21.46 22.93
CA ALA A 201 -7.13 -20.13 23.20
C ALA A 201 -6.20 -19.67 22.08
N LEU A 202 -6.35 -18.41 21.67
CA LEU A 202 -5.52 -17.74 20.69
C LEU A 202 -4.25 -17.21 21.37
N GLY A 203 -3.10 -17.50 20.76
CA GLY A 203 -1.79 -16.97 21.12
C GLY A 203 -1.00 -16.57 19.88
N VAL A 204 -0.25 -15.48 19.98
CA VAL A 204 0.71 -15.04 18.98
C VAL A 204 2.10 -15.12 19.60
N TYR A 205 2.98 -15.91 19.00
CA TYR A 205 4.37 -16.07 19.42
C TYR A 205 5.27 -15.42 18.38
N VAL A 206 6.18 -14.56 18.83
CA VAL A 206 7.20 -13.95 17.98
C VAL A 206 8.55 -14.44 18.46
N ASN A 207 9.31 -15.08 17.58
CA ASN A 207 10.61 -15.66 17.90
C ASN A 207 10.54 -16.57 19.15
N ASN A 208 9.48 -17.40 19.21
CA ASN A 208 9.14 -18.30 20.32
C ASN A 208 8.78 -17.61 21.67
N GLN A 209 8.51 -16.31 21.66
CA GLN A 209 8.05 -15.58 22.84
C GLN A 209 6.60 -15.12 22.67
N LEU A 210 5.76 -15.36 23.68
CA LEU A 210 4.36 -14.91 23.65
C LEU A 210 4.29 -13.38 23.56
N SER A 211 3.70 -12.87 22.48
CA SER A 211 3.51 -11.45 22.24
C SER A 211 2.29 -10.93 23.00
N GLN A 212 2.48 -9.90 23.81
CA GLN A 212 1.38 -9.21 24.51
C GLN A 212 0.61 -8.25 23.58
N ALA A 213 1.24 -7.83 22.48
CA ALA A 213 0.64 -6.90 21.53
C ALA A 213 -0.39 -7.61 20.62
N MET A 214 -0.26 -8.93 20.42
CA MET A 214 -1.13 -9.76 19.57
C MET A 214 -1.35 -9.14 18.18
N ASP A 215 -2.55 -8.61 17.93
CA ASP A 215 -2.96 -7.91 16.71
C ASP A 215 -2.22 -6.58 16.51
N GLY A 216 -1.85 -5.91 17.59
CA GLY A 216 -1.05 -4.67 17.57
C GLY A 216 0.45 -4.89 17.40
N TYR A 217 0.92 -6.13 17.22
CA TYR A 217 2.35 -6.40 17.01
C TYR A 217 2.83 -5.74 15.71
N VAL A 218 3.76 -4.79 15.80
CA VAL A 218 4.39 -4.16 14.64
C VAL A 218 5.45 -5.11 14.10
N ILE A 219 5.30 -5.52 12.85
CA ILE A 219 6.24 -6.42 12.17
C ILE A 219 7.61 -5.74 12.13
N GLN A 220 8.64 -6.39 12.71
CA GLN A 220 9.91 -5.70 12.90
C GLN A 220 10.73 -5.58 11.62
N PRO A 221 11.46 -4.47 11.48
CA PRO A 221 12.36 -4.23 10.36
C PRO A 221 13.60 -5.10 10.44
N TYR A 222 13.79 -6.01 9.49
CA TYR A 222 15.12 -6.52 9.16
C TYR A 222 15.23 -6.81 7.66
N SER A 223 16.33 -6.36 7.07
CA SER A 223 16.57 -6.33 5.61
C SER A 223 17.28 -7.56 5.07
N ASN A 224 17.67 -8.49 5.94
CA ASN A 224 18.35 -9.70 5.49
C ASN A 224 17.33 -10.85 5.55
N VAL A 225 17.27 -11.67 4.50
CA VAL A 225 16.23 -12.71 4.32
C VAL A 225 16.45 -13.94 5.20
N PRO A 226 17.66 -14.33 5.47
CA PRO A 226 18.17 -14.44 6.83
C PRO A 226 18.48 -13.04 7.34
N PRO A 227 17.95 -12.43 8.44
CA PRO A 227 16.79 -12.76 9.28
C PRO A 227 15.67 -11.67 9.35
N GLY A 228 14.39 -12.08 9.38
CA GLY A 228 13.24 -11.29 9.85
C GLY A 228 12.56 -11.96 11.06
N ASP A 229 11.41 -11.45 11.53
CA ASP A 229 10.64 -12.12 12.59
C ASP A 229 10.13 -13.49 12.15
N TYR A 230 10.03 -14.43 13.09
CA TYR A 230 9.21 -15.63 12.93
C TYR A 230 7.98 -15.57 13.84
N ILE A 231 6.81 -15.55 13.22
CA ILE A 231 5.52 -15.33 13.87
C ILE A 231 4.68 -16.61 13.81
N LYS A 232 4.45 -17.24 14.96
CA LYS A 232 3.57 -18.41 15.06
C LYS A 232 2.26 -17.99 15.71
N ILE A 233 1.15 -18.09 14.96
CA ILE A 233 -0.19 -17.89 15.49
C ILE A 233 -0.81 -19.25 15.80
N VAL A 234 -1.27 -19.44 17.04
CA VAL A 234 -1.84 -20.70 17.51
C VAL A 234 -3.23 -20.46 18.07
N PHE A 235 -4.19 -21.27 17.64
CA PHE A 235 -5.47 -21.44 18.29
C PHE A 235 -5.58 -22.89 18.78
N GLY A 236 -5.62 -23.12 20.10
CA GLY A 236 -5.74 -24.48 20.65
C GLY A 236 -5.72 -24.52 22.18
N GLY A 237 -5.88 -25.71 22.76
CA GLY A 237 -5.64 -25.94 24.19
C GLY A 237 -4.21 -25.60 24.66
N ARG A 238 -3.98 -25.64 25.98
CA ARG A 238 -2.69 -25.28 26.62
C ARG A 238 -1.46 -26.04 26.09
N ASP A 239 -1.66 -27.19 25.47
CA ASP A 239 -0.57 -28.07 25.02
C ASP A 239 -0.05 -27.73 23.61
N TYR A 240 -0.61 -26.73 22.92
CA TYR A 240 -0.22 -26.34 21.56
C TYR A 240 0.74 -25.13 21.49
N GLY A 241 1.07 -24.54 22.63
CA GLY A 241 1.93 -23.35 22.79
C GLY A 241 3.40 -23.65 22.91
#